data_AF-A0A7J4P0E7-F1
#
_entry.id   AF-A0A7J4P0E7-F1
#
_cell.length_a   1.000
_cell.length_b   1.000
_cell.length_c   1.000
_cell.angle_alpha   90.00
_cell.angle_beta   90.00
_cell.angle_gamma   90.00
#
_symmetry.space_group_name_H-M   'P 1'
#
loop_
_entity.id
_entity.type
_entity.pdbx_description
1 polymer ?
#
loop_
_entity_poly.entity_id
_entity_poly.type
_entity_poly.pdbx_seq_one_letter_code
_entity_poly.pdbx_strand_id
1 'polypeptide(L)'
;MEKLIITAAVSGGEYVSRKDTPYVPKTVDEMVEEVVKSVEAGASIVHLHAKDPETGEAYSGDPNPVLKEYIKAIRDRIDVVINVTTGGGRVGNPVEVWDRLVKEKCLLGEEMMSLNMGTINRWADHPTGDVFLNTVPMIERWCGYMREAGVKPEHEVYDTGMINTCVKIAEKKIVPEPLHIQFVMVGRTGFLPTMKSLIYSLDQIPPTWTWSVCALGRNEIPMCTAAMIQGGHVRVGFEDNVFLRKGELAKSNADLVKKMTNIAKELERPIADPTETRKILGLKKR
;
A
#
# COMPACT_ATOMS: atom_id res chain seq x y z
N MET A 1 6.59 19.29 -11.45
CA MET A 1 6.06 18.19 -10.62
C MET A 1 7.23 17.38 -10.10
N GLU A 2 7.13 16.82 -8.90
CA GLU A 2 8.12 15.85 -8.43
C GLU A 2 8.11 14.59 -9.29
N LYS A 3 9.24 13.85 -9.26
CA LYS A 3 9.34 12.56 -9.92
C LYS A 3 8.27 11.60 -9.40
N LEU A 4 7.76 10.75 -10.29
CA LEU A 4 6.67 9.84 -9.97
C LEU A 4 7.17 8.65 -9.13
N ILE A 5 6.67 8.55 -7.90
CA ILE A 5 6.72 7.31 -7.13
C ILE A 5 5.65 6.35 -7.68
N ILE A 6 6.07 5.12 -7.95
CA ILE A 6 5.18 4.00 -8.27
C ILE A 6 5.34 2.96 -7.16
N THR A 7 4.24 2.67 -6.45
CA THR A 7 4.15 1.58 -5.50
C THR A 7 3.59 0.34 -6.18
N ALA A 8 4.29 -0.79 -6.06
CA ALA A 8 3.78 -2.10 -6.47
C ALA A 8 3.21 -2.86 -5.27
N ALA A 9 1.89 -3.06 -5.22
CA ALA A 9 1.21 -3.87 -4.20
C ALA A 9 1.17 -5.34 -4.65
N VAL A 10 2.28 -6.03 -4.41
CA VAL A 10 2.67 -7.25 -5.13
C VAL A 10 1.90 -8.51 -4.72
N SER A 11 1.55 -8.59 -3.44
CA SER A 11 1.18 -9.85 -2.80
C SER A 11 -0.28 -10.24 -2.96
N GLY A 12 -1.19 -9.37 -3.42
CA GLY A 12 -2.62 -9.71 -3.51
C GLY A 12 -3.45 -9.47 -2.23
N GLY A 13 -2.94 -8.73 -1.23
CA GLY A 13 -3.72 -8.39 -0.03
C GLY A 13 -4.37 -9.57 0.72
N GLU A 14 -5.49 -9.31 1.40
CA GLU A 14 -6.34 -10.37 2.00
C GLU A 14 -7.43 -10.89 1.04
N TYR A 15 -7.73 -10.14 -0.03
CA TYR A 15 -8.86 -10.43 -0.93
C TYR A 15 -8.48 -11.16 -2.24
N VAL A 16 -7.19 -11.23 -2.59
CA VAL A 16 -6.74 -11.85 -3.85
C VAL A 16 -5.78 -12.99 -3.54
N SER A 17 -5.99 -14.14 -4.17
CA SER A 17 -5.20 -15.36 -3.96
C SER A 17 -4.97 -16.11 -5.28
N ARG A 18 -4.36 -17.30 -5.20
CA ARG A 18 -4.22 -18.20 -6.36
C ARG A 18 -5.56 -18.69 -6.93
N LYS A 19 -6.68 -18.49 -6.22
CA LYS A 19 -8.03 -18.76 -6.74
C LYS A 19 -8.46 -17.73 -7.78
N ASP A 20 -7.98 -16.49 -7.66
CA ASP A 20 -8.34 -15.38 -8.54
C ASP A 20 -7.41 -15.28 -9.75
N THR A 21 -6.12 -15.56 -9.54
CA THR A 21 -5.12 -15.60 -10.61
C THR A 21 -3.97 -16.52 -10.24
N PRO A 22 -3.45 -17.35 -11.18
CA PRO A 22 -2.33 -18.23 -10.91
C PRO A 22 -1.00 -17.46 -10.78
N TYR A 23 -0.98 -16.13 -10.80
CA TYR A 23 0.25 -15.33 -10.80
C TYR A 23 0.56 -14.64 -9.47
N VAL A 24 -0.32 -14.73 -8.45
CA VAL A 24 -0.04 -14.14 -7.12
C VAL A 24 1.20 -14.79 -6.48
N PRO A 25 2.29 -14.06 -6.15
CA PRO A 25 3.44 -14.66 -5.49
C PRO A 25 3.05 -15.15 -4.10
N LYS A 26 3.38 -16.41 -3.78
CA LYS A 26 3.04 -17.04 -2.50
C LYS A 26 4.25 -17.52 -1.69
N THR A 27 5.36 -17.85 -2.35
CA THR A 27 6.61 -18.25 -1.67
C THR A 27 7.59 -17.08 -1.57
N VAL A 28 8.63 -17.21 -0.75
CA VAL A 28 9.71 -16.22 -0.62
C VAL A 28 10.38 -15.96 -1.98
N ASP A 29 10.73 -17.01 -2.71
CA ASP A 29 11.41 -16.88 -4.00
C ASP A 29 10.53 -16.20 -5.05
N GLU A 30 9.25 -16.58 -5.13
CA GLU A 30 8.29 -15.93 -6.03
C GLU A 30 8.10 -14.45 -5.67
N MET A 31 8.02 -14.13 -4.37
CA MET A 31 7.85 -12.76 -3.89
C MET A 31 9.06 -11.90 -4.25
N VAL A 32 10.27 -12.40 -4.01
CA VAL A 32 11.52 -11.71 -4.36
C VAL A 32 11.61 -11.47 -5.86
N GLU A 33 11.32 -12.49 -6.66
CA GLU A 33 11.37 -12.38 -8.13
C GLU A 33 10.35 -11.37 -8.66
N GLU A 34 9.12 -11.37 -8.15
CA GLU A 34 8.10 -10.38 -8.53
C GLU A 34 8.48 -8.96 -8.10
N VAL A 35 9.10 -8.79 -6.93
CA VAL A 35 9.62 -7.50 -6.48
C VAL A 35 10.72 -7.00 -7.39
N VAL A 36 11.70 -7.85 -7.75
CA VAL A 36 12.78 -7.48 -8.67
C VAL A 36 12.22 -7.02 -10.01
N LYS A 37 11.34 -7.81 -10.63
CA LYS A 37 10.70 -7.43 -11.90
C LYS A 37 9.92 -6.12 -11.79
N SER A 38 9.22 -5.90 -10.67
CA SER A 38 8.45 -4.67 -10.45
C SER A 38 9.37 -3.45 -10.35
N VAL A 39 10.51 -3.57 -9.66
CA VAL A 39 11.49 -2.49 -9.54
C VAL A 39 12.18 -2.21 -10.88
N GLU A 40 12.58 -3.25 -11.61
CA GLU A 40 13.13 -3.10 -12.97
C GLU A 40 12.13 -2.46 -13.94
N ALA A 41 10.83 -2.69 -13.72
CA ALA A 41 9.77 -2.04 -14.47
C ALA A 41 9.52 -0.58 -14.04
N GLY A 42 10.07 -0.12 -12.91
CA GLY A 42 10.01 1.27 -12.44
C GLY A 42 9.33 1.49 -11.10
N ALA A 43 8.98 0.44 -10.35
CA ALA A 43 8.49 0.60 -8.98
C ALA A 43 9.64 1.03 -8.05
N SER A 44 9.37 1.94 -7.13
CA SER A 44 10.33 2.37 -6.10
C SER A 44 9.85 2.12 -4.68
N ILE A 45 8.59 1.68 -4.52
CA ILE A 45 8.03 1.13 -3.30
C ILE A 45 7.40 -0.22 -3.62
N VAL A 46 7.54 -1.20 -2.73
CA VAL A 46 6.74 -2.43 -2.74
C VAL A 46 5.92 -2.52 -1.47
N HIS A 47 4.62 -2.80 -1.63
CA HIS A 47 3.69 -3.04 -0.54
C HIS A 47 3.44 -4.54 -0.36
N LEU A 48 3.68 -5.04 0.86
CA LEU A 48 3.76 -6.46 1.15
C LEU A 48 2.70 -6.92 2.16
N HIS A 49 2.01 -7.99 1.78
CA HIS A 49 1.27 -8.91 2.63
C HIS A 49 1.94 -10.28 2.62
N ALA A 50 1.82 -10.98 3.73
CA ALA A 50 2.23 -12.37 3.80
C ALA A 50 1.21 -13.29 3.12
N LYS A 51 1.72 -14.36 2.52
CA LYS A 51 0.93 -15.43 1.95
C LYS A 51 1.33 -16.76 2.56
N ASP A 52 0.37 -17.65 2.68
CA ASP A 52 0.65 -19.05 2.96
C ASP A 52 1.38 -19.66 1.74
N PRO A 53 2.59 -20.22 1.91
CA PRO A 53 3.41 -20.68 0.79
C PRO A 53 2.81 -21.89 0.07
N GLU A 54 1.95 -22.65 0.73
CA GLU A 54 1.29 -23.81 0.15
C GLU A 54 0.04 -23.39 -0.62
N THR A 55 -0.84 -22.60 0.00
CA THR A 55 -2.17 -22.29 -0.55
C THR A 55 -2.23 -20.98 -1.35
N GLY A 56 -1.35 -20.02 -1.06
CA GLY A 56 -1.42 -18.65 -1.59
C GLY A 56 -2.55 -17.81 -0.98
N GLU A 57 -3.20 -18.29 0.06
CA GLU A 57 -4.15 -17.49 0.86
C GLU A 57 -3.41 -16.52 1.79
N ALA A 58 -4.14 -15.57 2.37
CA ALA A 58 -3.56 -14.64 3.33
C ALA A 58 -3.02 -15.41 4.55
N TYR A 59 -1.76 -15.16 4.92
CA TYR A 59 -1.17 -15.82 6.08
C TYR A 59 -1.77 -15.26 7.39
N SER A 60 -2.32 -16.14 8.21
CA SER A 60 -2.99 -15.83 9.49
C SER A 60 -2.18 -16.20 10.73
N GLY A 61 -1.05 -16.91 10.59
CA GLY A 61 -0.25 -17.34 11.73
C GLY A 61 0.44 -16.18 12.47
N ASP A 62 0.58 -16.34 13.79
CA ASP A 62 1.22 -15.40 14.71
C ASP A 62 2.47 -16.02 15.38
N PRO A 63 3.65 -15.36 15.33
CA PRO A 63 3.95 -14.17 14.51
C PRO A 63 4.05 -14.59 13.06
N ASN A 64 3.74 -13.67 12.14
CA ASN A 64 3.82 -13.94 10.70
C ASN A 64 5.28 -14.07 10.27
N PRO A 65 5.86 -15.29 10.20
CA PRO A 65 7.31 -15.44 10.10
C PRO A 65 7.80 -15.05 8.70
N VAL A 66 6.92 -15.16 7.70
CA VAL A 66 7.24 -15.04 6.29
C VAL A 66 7.54 -13.59 5.88
N LEU A 67 6.91 -12.58 6.51
CA LEU A 67 7.23 -11.16 6.20
C LEU A 67 8.69 -10.83 6.48
N LYS A 68 9.24 -11.32 7.60
CA LYS A 68 10.65 -11.10 7.95
C LYS A 68 11.58 -11.70 6.89
N GLU A 69 11.22 -12.89 6.41
CA GLU A 69 11.96 -13.59 5.36
C GLU A 69 11.88 -12.86 4.02
N TYR A 70 10.70 -12.39 3.61
CA TYR A 70 10.52 -11.55 2.42
C TYR A 70 11.41 -10.31 2.50
N ILE A 71 11.31 -9.58 3.61
CA ILE A 71 12.06 -8.33 3.80
C ILE A 71 13.56 -8.57 3.71
N LYS A 72 14.07 -9.64 4.35
CA LYS A 72 15.49 -9.99 4.28
C LYS A 72 15.89 -10.36 2.85
N ALA A 73 15.18 -11.29 2.23
CA ALA A 73 15.54 -11.81 0.91
C ALA A 73 15.43 -10.74 -0.20
N ILE A 74 14.44 -9.85 -0.13
CA ILE A 74 14.32 -8.71 -1.06
C ILE A 74 15.54 -7.80 -0.96
N ARG A 75 15.97 -7.46 0.27
CA ARG A 75 17.12 -6.57 0.50
C ARG A 75 18.44 -7.13 0.02
N ASP A 76 18.61 -8.45 0.15
CA ASP A 76 19.80 -9.13 -0.34
C ASP A 76 19.88 -9.10 -1.88
N ARG A 77 18.79 -8.74 -2.57
CA ARG A 77 18.65 -8.81 -4.03
C ARG A 77 18.53 -7.46 -4.72
N ILE A 78 17.78 -6.51 -4.15
CA ILE A 78 17.52 -5.23 -4.80
C ILE A 78 17.24 -4.12 -3.78
N ASP A 79 17.67 -2.89 -4.09
CA ASP A 79 17.28 -1.72 -3.32
C ASP A 79 15.85 -1.29 -3.71
N VAL A 80 14.97 -1.20 -2.73
CA VAL A 80 13.59 -0.73 -2.87
C VAL A 80 13.06 -0.30 -1.52
N VAL A 81 12.15 0.69 -1.49
CA VAL A 81 11.44 1.03 -0.26
C VAL A 81 10.42 -0.06 0.03
N ILE A 82 10.50 -0.67 1.21
CA ILE A 82 9.55 -1.71 1.63
C ILE A 82 8.49 -1.09 2.53
N ASN A 83 7.23 -1.27 2.12
CA ASN A 83 6.02 -0.92 2.85
C ASN A 83 5.30 -2.19 3.33
N VAL A 84 5.10 -2.35 4.64
CA VAL A 84 4.46 -3.54 5.22
C VAL A 84 3.06 -3.23 5.74
N THR A 85 2.11 -4.10 5.43
CA THR A 85 0.72 -3.94 5.88
C THR A 85 0.51 -4.03 7.40
N THR A 86 -0.31 -3.13 7.96
CA THR A 86 -0.99 -3.34 9.26
C THR A 86 -2.43 -3.82 9.13
N GLY A 87 -2.99 -3.80 7.92
CA GLY A 87 -4.31 -4.36 7.62
C GLY A 87 -4.28 -5.88 7.60
N GLY A 88 -3.27 -6.43 6.92
CA GLY A 88 -3.06 -7.86 6.76
C GLY A 88 -2.56 -8.58 8.02
N GLY A 89 -2.88 -9.86 8.14
CA GLY A 89 -2.48 -10.71 9.27
C GLY A 89 -3.43 -10.62 10.47
N ARG A 90 -4.61 -10.04 10.28
CA ARG A 90 -5.68 -10.02 11.29
C ARG A 90 -6.59 -11.24 11.21
N VAL A 91 -6.63 -11.91 10.04
CA VAL A 91 -7.34 -13.20 9.90
C VAL A 91 -6.81 -14.17 10.96
N GLY A 92 -7.72 -14.78 11.72
CA GLY A 92 -7.37 -15.72 12.80
C GLY A 92 -6.85 -15.09 14.10
N ASN A 93 -6.62 -13.78 14.15
CA ASN A 93 -6.06 -13.09 15.31
C ASN A 93 -7.10 -12.19 15.99
N PRO A 94 -7.39 -12.37 17.29
CA PRO A 94 -8.37 -11.56 18.01
C PRO A 94 -7.86 -10.12 18.21
N VAL A 95 -8.76 -9.15 18.37
CA VAL A 95 -8.42 -7.71 18.39
C VAL A 95 -7.41 -7.37 19.49
N GLU A 96 -7.45 -8.09 20.59
CA GLU A 96 -6.62 -7.90 21.78
C GLU A 96 -5.13 -8.11 21.50
N VAL A 97 -4.77 -8.89 20.46
CA VAL A 97 -3.35 -9.12 20.10
C VAL A 97 -2.84 -8.17 19.02
N TRP A 98 -3.71 -7.40 18.35
CA TRP A 98 -3.32 -6.57 17.21
C TRP A 98 -2.27 -5.51 17.56
N ASP A 99 -2.37 -4.89 18.75
CA ASP A 99 -1.38 -3.90 19.20
C ASP A 99 0.03 -4.52 19.32
N ARG A 100 0.14 -5.74 19.84
CA ARG A 100 1.41 -6.49 19.89
C ARG A 100 1.91 -6.76 18.47
N LEU A 101 1.05 -7.30 17.61
CA LEU A 101 1.40 -7.66 16.23
C LEU A 101 1.95 -6.46 15.44
N VAL A 102 1.29 -5.29 15.53
CA VAL A 102 1.75 -4.09 14.84
C VAL A 102 3.06 -3.59 15.42
N LYS A 103 3.22 -3.62 16.75
CA LYS A 103 4.46 -3.22 17.41
C LYS A 103 5.65 -4.11 17.02
N GLU A 104 5.44 -5.43 16.94
CA GLU A 104 6.47 -6.37 16.50
C GLU A 104 6.80 -6.20 15.01
N LYS A 105 5.79 -5.94 14.17
CA LYS A 105 6.00 -5.68 12.75
C LYS A 105 6.89 -4.46 12.50
N CYS A 106 6.77 -3.40 13.31
CA CYS A 106 7.61 -2.19 13.22
C CYS A 106 9.12 -2.48 13.34
N LEU A 107 9.52 -3.70 13.75
CA LEU A 107 10.89 -4.10 13.99
C LEU A 107 11.42 -5.08 12.93
N LEU A 108 10.68 -5.36 11.85
CA LEU A 108 11.16 -6.20 10.74
C LEU A 108 12.14 -5.45 9.82
N GLY A 109 12.23 -4.14 10.01
CA GLY A 109 13.23 -3.24 9.47
C GLY A 109 12.76 -2.49 8.22
N GLU A 110 11.54 -2.70 7.76
CA GLU A 110 10.87 -1.89 6.73
C GLU A 110 10.98 -0.37 6.98
N GLU A 111 10.79 0.40 5.92
CA GLU A 111 10.87 1.87 6.00
C GLU A 111 9.49 2.49 6.15
N MET A 112 8.47 1.79 5.65
CA MET A 112 7.09 2.22 5.67
C MET A 112 6.18 1.10 6.14
N MET A 113 5.05 1.51 6.70
CA MET A 113 3.94 0.60 6.98
C MET A 113 2.63 1.25 6.61
N SER A 114 1.73 0.49 6.01
CA SER A 114 0.41 1.00 5.67
C SER A 114 -0.49 1.03 6.91
N LEU A 115 -1.27 2.10 7.07
CA LEU A 115 -2.10 2.35 8.24
C LEU A 115 -3.48 2.86 7.83
N ASN A 116 -4.51 2.05 8.07
CA ASN A 116 -5.89 2.37 7.73
C ASN A 116 -6.44 3.43 8.68
N MET A 117 -6.89 4.57 8.14
CA MET A 117 -7.17 5.78 8.91
C MET A 117 -8.61 5.89 9.46
N GLY A 118 -9.34 4.78 9.46
CA GLY A 118 -10.64 4.68 10.13
C GLY A 118 -11.30 3.32 9.99
N THR A 119 -12.38 3.14 10.73
CA THR A 119 -13.27 1.99 10.59
C THR A 119 -14.19 2.17 9.40
N ILE A 120 -14.34 1.13 8.58
CA ILE A 120 -15.25 1.11 7.44
C ILE A 120 -15.93 -0.26 7.31
N ASN A 121 -17.11 -0.30 6.70
CA ASN A 121 -17.69 -1.57 6.26
C ASN A 121 -16.83 -2.16 5.14
N ARG A 122 -16.66 -3.48 5.12
CA ARG A 122 -15.94 -4.17 4.05
C ARG A 122 -16.77 -4.17 2.78
N TRP A 123 -16.06 -4.15 1.66
CA TRP A 123 -16.63 -4.08 0.32
C TRP A 123 -16.81 -5.46 -0.33
N ALA A 124 -16.30 -6.50 0.32
CA ALA A 124 -16.41 -7.90 -0.09
C ALA A 124 -16.38 -8.79 1.15
N ASP A 125 -16.88 -10.02 1.01
CA ASP A 125 -16.83 -11.03 2.05
C ASP A 125 -15.40 -11.23 2.55
N HIS A 126 -15.25 -11.32 3.87
CA HIS A 126 -13.94 -11.41 4.49
C HIS A 126 -13.97 -12.34 5.71
N PRO A 127 -12.92 -13.17 5.95
CA PRO A 127 -12.86 -14.09 7.08
C PRO A 127 -12.99 -13.44 8.46
N THR A 128 -12.72 -12.14 8.57
CA THR A 128 -12.82 -11.38 9.84
C THR A 128 -14.17 -10.65 10.01
N GLY A 129 -15.17 -10.96 9.18
CA GLY A 129 -16.50 -10.32 9.22
C GLY A 129 -16.58 -8.97 8.47
N ASP A 130 -17.72 -8.29 8.62
CA ASP A 130 -18.15 -7.21 7.73
C ASP A 130 -17.53 -5.84 8.01
N VAL A 131 -16.81 -5.68 9.12
CA VAL A 131 -16.23 -4.41 9.54
C VAL A 131 -14.71 -4.49 9.49
N PHE A 132 -14.09 -3.52 8.82
CA PHE A 132 -12.65 -3.31 8.90
C PHE A 132 -12.33 -2.30 10.00
N LEU A 133 -12.09 -2.82 11.21
CA LEU A 133 -11.98 -2.04 12.44
C LEU A 133 -10.62 -1.32 12.55
N ASN A 134 -10.64 0.02 12.60
CA ASN A 134 -9.50 0.85 12.98
C ASN A 134 -10.02 2.08 13.73
N THR A 135 -10.21 1.95 15.04
CA THR A 135 -10.67 3.07 15.87
C THR A 135 -9.61 4.16 15.93
N VAL A 136 -10.00 5.44 16.06
CA VAL A 136 -9.03 6.54 16.16
C VAL A 136 -8.02 6.34 17.30
N PRO A 137 -8.39 5.88 18.51
CA PRO A 137 -7.40 5.57 19.55
C PRO A 137 -6.41 4.46 19.15
N MET A 138 -6.83 3.46 18.39
CA MET A 138 -5.95 2.40 17.87
C MET A 138 -4.95 2.99 16.86
N ILE A 139 -5.43 3.81 15.93
CA ILE A 139 -4.60 4.51 14.95
C ILE A 139 -3.56 5.40 15.65
N GLU A 140 -3.97 6.19 16.65
CA GLU A 140 -3.06 7.03 17.44
C GLU A 140 -1.94 6.21 18.11
N ARG A 141 -2.26 5.03 18.68
CA ARG A 141 -1.25 4.13 19.27
C ARG A 141 -0.30 3.57 18.22
N TRP A 142 -0.81 3.10 17.09
CA TRP A 142 0.01 2.50 16.03
C TRP A 142 0.92 3.51 15.34
N CYS A 143 0.45 4.73 15.12
CA CYS A 143 1.31 5.85 14.72
C CYS A 143 2.46 6.06 15.71
N GLY A 144 2.18 5.95 17.02
CA GLY A 144 3.20 6.02 18.07
C GLY A 144 4.26 4.92 17.94
N TYR A 145 3.85 3.67 17.75
CA TYR A 145 4.76 2.53 17.56
C TYR A 145 5.64 2.73 16.31
N MET A 146 5.06 3.13 15.19
CA MET A 146 5.78 3.39 13.94
C MET A 146 6.79 4.54 14.12
N ARG A 147 6.39 5.65 14.75
CA ARG A 147 7.30 6.77 15.05
C ARG A 147 8.50 6.31 15.88
N GLU A 148 8.25 5.57 16.96
CA GLU A 148 9.31 5.07 17.86
C GLU A 148 10.30 4.18 17.12
N ALA A 149 9.83 3.34 16.20
CA ALA A 149 10.67 2.50 15.36
C ALA A 149 11.32 3.25 14.18
N GLY A 150 10.94 4.50 13.91
CA GLY A 150 11.41 5.26 12.75
C GLY A 150 10.80 4.81 11.42
N VAL A 151 9.65 4.15 11.47
CA VAL A 151 8.86 3.70 10.32
C VAL A 151 7.86 4.80 9.94
N LYS A 152 7.76 5.15 8.65
CA LYS A 152 6.80 6.16 8.18
C LYS A 152 5.44 5.50 7.87
N PRO A 153 4.32 5.99 8.43
CA PRO A 153 3.02 5.49 8.03
C PRO A 153 2.64 5.96 6.61
N GLU A 154 2.21 5.04 5.76
CA GLU A 154 1.35 5.32 4.61
C GLU A 154 -0.10 5.37 5.11
N HIS A 155 -0.69 6.55 5.13
CA HIS A 155 -2.02 6.77 5.73
C HIS A 155 -3.09 6.41 4.69
N GLU A 156 -3.66 5.21 4.81
CA GLU A 156 -4.66 4.68 3.89
C GLU A 156 -6.06 5.25 4.21
N VAL A 157 -6.57 6.06 3.29
CA VAL A 157 -7.82 6.83 3.41
C VAL A 157 -8.85 6.28 2.44
N TYR A 158 -9.90 5.68 2.97
CA TYR A 158 -11.00 5.09 2.20
C TYR A 158 -12.22 6.02 2.09
N ASP A 159 -12.31 7.04 2.95
CA ASP A 159 -13.40 8.01 2.93
C ASP A 159 -12.94 9.36 3.54
N THR A 160 -13.69 10.41 3.25
CA THR A 160 -13.49 11.80 3.66
C THR A 160 -13.26 11.98 5.16
N GLY A 161 -14.00 11.25 6.01
CA GLY A 161 -13.82 11.30 7.45
C GLY A 161 -12.43 10.85 7.92
N MET A 162 -11.77 9.98 7.16
CA MET A 162 -10.41 9.51 7.47
C MET A 162 -9.34 10.57 7.15
N ILE A 163 -9.63 11.54 6.27
CA ILE A 163 -8.78 12.72 6.06
C ILE A 163 -8.72 13.53 7.35
N ASN A 164 -9.86 13.73 8.03
CA ASN A 164 -9.91 14.41 9.32
C ASN A 164 -9.13 13.66 10.41
N THR A 165 -9.11 12.33 10.36
CA THR A 165 -8.22 11.55 11.24
C THR A 165 -6.75 11.89 10.98
N CYS A 166 -6.32 11.98 9.71
CA CYS A 166 -4.95 12.38 9.36
C CYS A 166 -4.62 13.78 9.87
N VAL A 167 -5.52 14.75 9.67
CA VAL A 167 -5.37 16.13 10.17
C VAL A 167 -5.18 16.13 11.69
N LYS A 168 -6.02 15.39 12.41
CA LYS A 168 -5.90 15.23 13.87
C LYS A 168 -4.56 14.62 14.30
N ILE A 169 -4.06 13.63 13.58
CA ILE A 169 -2.73 13.03 13.83
C ILE A 169 -1.62 14.07 13.67
N ALA A 170 -1.68 14.90 12.63
CA ALA A 170 -0.71 15.96 12.37
C ALA A 170 -0.80 17.09 13.42
N GLU A 171 -1.99 17.58 13.75
CA GLU A 171 -2.22 18.61 14.79
C GLU A 171 -1.67 18.17 16.16
N LYS A 172 -1.88 16.90 16.52
CA LYS A 172 -1.33 16.30 17.74
C LYS A 172 0.16 15.99 17.66
N LYS A 173 0.79 16.15 16.49
CA LYS A 173 2.20 15.83 16.22
C LYS A 173 2.57 14.40 16.62
N ILE A 174 1.66 13.46 16.40
CA ILE A 174 1.89 12.06 16.77
C ILE A 174 2.99 11.45 15.90
N VAL A 175 3.04 11.80 14.61
CA VAL A 175 4.12 11.45 13.67
C VAL A 175 4.68 12.71 13.01
N PRO A 176 5.92 12.68 12.49
CA PRO A 176 6.50 13.81 11.78
C PRO A 176 5.75 14.13 10.47
N GLU A 177 5.57 15.42 10.20
CA GLU A 177 5.12 15.92 8.91
C GLU A 177 6.29 16.05 7.90
N PRO A 178 6.02 16.05 6.58
CA PRO A 178 4.71 15.88 5.93
C PRO A 178 4.20 14.44 5.99
N LEU A 179 2.88 14.28 6.08
CA LEU A 179 2.25 12.95 5.95
C LEU A 179 2.31 12.46 4.51
N HIS A 180 2.22 11.14 4.34
CA HIS A 180 2.00 10.48 3.05
C HIS A 180 0.63 9.80 3.06
N ILE A 181 -0.27 10.27 2.19
CA ILE A 181 -1.66 9.81 2.10
C ILE A 181 -1.81 8.83 0.93
N GLN A 182 -2.45 7.69 1.14
CA GLN A 182 -2.88 6.79 0.07
C GLN A 182 -4.40 6.85 -0.02
N PHE A 183 -4.94 7.44 -1.09
CA PHE A 183 -6.38 7.43 -1.34
C PHE A 183 -6.78 6.08 -1.93
N VAL A 184 -7.55 5.30 -1.17
CA VAL A 184 -7.95 3.94 -1.53
C VAL A 184 -9.37 3.95 -2.10
N MET A 185 -9.47 3.98 -3.42
CA MET A 185 -10.76 4.15 -4.11
C MET A 185 -11.39 2.81 -4.45
N VAL A 186 -11.98 2.18 -3.44
CA VAL A 186 -12.60 0.84 -3.53
C VAL A 186 -13.87 0.80 -4.38
N GLY A 187 -14.56 1.92 -4.56
CA GLY A 187 -15.77 2.00 -5.39
C GLY A 187 -16.98 1.27 -4.83
N ARG A 188 -17.01 1.03 -3.52
CA ARG A 188 -18.12 0.36 -2.82
C ARG A 188 -18.47 1.06 -1.50
N THR A 189 -17.95 0.59 -0.38
CA THR A 189 -18.27 1.10 0.97
C THR A 189 -17.53 2.36 1.36
N GLY A 190 -16.62 2.85 0.50
CA GLY A 190 -15.89 4.12 0.65
C GLY A 190 -15.87 4.89 -0.67
N PHE A 191 -14.75 5.57 -0.95
CA PHE A 191 -14.61 6.42 -2.12
C PHE A 191 -15.00 5.74 -3.44
N LEU A 192 -15.84 6.42 -4.21
CA LEU A 192 -16.02 6.11 -5.63
C LEU A 192 -14.75 6.48 -6.41
N PRO A 193 -14.26 5.63 -7.33
CA PRO A 193 -13.09 5.91 -8.15
C PRO A 193 -13.45 6.90 -9.25
N THR A 194 -13.58 8.16 -8.87
CA THR A 194 -13.94 9.25 -9.79
C THR A 194 -13.03 10.46 -9.56
N MET A 195 -12.83 11.24 -10.62
CA MET A 195 -12.13 12.53 -10.55
C MET A 195 -12.74 13.46 -9.49
N LYS A 196 -14.07 13.44 -9.35
CA LYS A 196 -14.76 14.30 -8.38
C LYS A 196 -14.39 13.94 -6.94
N SER A 197 -14.35 12.65 -6.62
CA SER A 197 -13.91 12.16 -5.31
C SER A 197 -12.44 12.48 -5.05
N LEU A 198 -11.58 12.34 -6.06
CA LEU A 198 -10.17 12.71 -5.95
C LEU A 198 -10.00 14.21 -5.67
N ILE A 199 -10.53 15.07 -6.54
CA ILE A 199 -10.39 16.53 -6.44
C ILE A 199 -10.91 17.04 -5.11
N TYR A 200 -12.11 16.58 -4.70
CA TYR A 200 -12.64 16.93 -3.39
C TYR A 200 -11.67 16.59 -2.26
N SER A 201 -11.05 15.39 -2.30
CA SER A 201 -10.12 14.94 -1.26
C SER A 201 -8.82 15.75 -1.26
N LEU A 202 -8.33 16.16 -2.43
CA LEU A 202 -7.14 17.02 -2.55
C LEU A 202 -7.36 18.41 -1.95
N ASP A 203 -8.57 18.95 -2.06
CA ASP A 203 -8.93 20.24 -1.43
C ASP A 203 -8.93 20.16 0.11
N GLN A 204 -8.91 18.95 0.70
CA GLN A 204 -8.96 18.74 2.15
C GLN A 204 -7.61 18.45 2.79
N ILE A 205 -6.53 18.26 2.02
CA ILE A 205 -5.19 17.96 2.57
C ILE A 205 -4.26 19.18 2.44
N PRO A 206 -3.33 19.38 3.40
CA PRO A 206 -2.29 20.39 3.25
C PRO A 206 -1.47 20.18 1.96
N PRO A 207 -1.12 21.25 1.22
CA PRO A 207 -0.36 21.14 -0.03
C PRO A 207 1.08 20.65 0.18
N THR A 208 1.57 20.66 1.42
CA THR A 208 2.88 20.13 1.80
C THR A 208 2.89 18.61 1.95
N TRP A 209 1.72 17.97 2.07
CA TRP A 209 1.63 16.51 2.18
C TRP A 209 1.83 15.85 0.82
N THR A 210 2.39 14.65 0.86
CA THR A 210 2.50 13.80 -0.33
C THR A 210 1.30 12.87 -0.39
N TRP A 211 0.89 12.47 -1.60
CA TRP A 211 -0.24 11.57 -1.75
C TRP A 211 -0.13 10.64 -2.96
N SER A 212 -0.79 9.50 -2.87
CA SER A 212 -0.90 8.47 -3.89
C SER A 212 -2.36 8.04 -4.06
N VAL A 213 -2.68 7.37 -5.16
CA VAL A 213 -3.97 6.71 -5.40
C VAL A 213 -3.77 5.25 -5.75
N CYS A 214 -4.63 4.39 -5.20
CA CYS A 214 -4.99 3.10 -5.78
C CYS A 214 -6.51 3.01 -5.99
N ALA A 215 -6.92 2.18 -6.94
CA ALA A 215 -8.33 1.94 -7.22
C ALA A 215 -8.53 0.50 -7.69
N LEU A 216 -9.66 -0.11 -7.33
CA LEU A 216 -9.85 -1.55 -7.57
C LEU A 216 -10.17 -1.87 -9.04
N GLY A 217 -9.52 -2.93 -9.53
CA GLY A 217 -9.76 -3.60 -10.80
C GLY A 217 -9.68 -2.66 -11.99
N ARG A 218 -10.75 -2.61 -12.79
CA ARG A 218 -10.80 -1.81 -14.03
C ARG A 218 -10.56 -0.30 -13.83
N ASN A 219 -10.65 0.19 -12.59
CA ASN A 219 -10.48 1.60 -12.27
C ASN A 219 -9.02 1.97 -11.92
N GLU A 220 -8.13 0.97 -11.72
CA GLU A 220 -6.73 1.17 -11.34
C GLU A 220 -6.01 2.13 -12.31
N ILE A 221 -5.91 1.73 -13.58
CA ILE A 221 -5.17 2.49 -14.61
C ILE A 221 -5.77 3.89 -14.83
N PRO A 222 -7.10 4.08 -14.99
CA PRO A 222 -7.68 5.42 -15.11
C PRO A 222 -7.43 6.33 -13.91
N MET A 223 -7.60 5.84 -12.68
CA MET A 223 -7.42 6.67 -11.48
C MET A 223 -5.96 6.96 -11.16
N CYS A 224 -5.05 6.02 -11.44
CA CYS A 224 -3.61 6.29 -11.38
C CYS A 224 -3.19 7.34 -12.42
N THR A 225 -3.76 7.29 -13.63
CA THR A 225 -3.50 8.30 -14.66
C THR A 225 -4.00 9.68 -14.23
N ALA A 226 -5.20 9.74 -13.67
CA ALA A 226 -5.74 10.95 -13.05
C ALA A 226 -4.84 11.51 -11.94
N ALA A 227 -4.34 10.65 -11.05
CA ALA A 227 -3.43 11.04 -9.99
C ALA A 227 -2.13 11.65 -10.55
N MET A 228 -1.57 11.04 -11.59
CA MET A 228 -0.37 11.57 -12.26
C MET A 228 -0.59 12.98 -12.82
N ILE A 229 -1.73 13.24 -13.45
CA ILE A 229 -2.09 14.56 -14.00
C ILE A 229 -2.21 15.61 -12.90
N GLN A 230 -2.78 15.23 -11.75
CA GLN A 230 -2.93 16.10 -10.58
C GLN A 230 -1.65 16.22 -9.73
N GLY A 231 -0.53 15.64 -10.17
CA GLY A 231 0.77 15.72 -9.50
C GLY A 231 1.01 14.68 -8.40
N GLY A 232 0.05 13.81 -8.11
CA GLY A 232 0.17 12.74 -7.11
C GLY A 232 0.98 11.55 -7.58
N HIS A 233 1.13 10.57 -6.70
CA HIS A 233 1.79 9.29 -6.94
C HIS A 233 0.77 8.18 -7.24
N VAL A 234 1.26 6.99 -7.59
CA VAL A 234 0.39 5.88 -8.01
C VAL A 234 0.76 4.58 -7.33
N ARG A 235 -0.25 3.78 -7.05
CA ARG A 235 -0.12 2.39 -6.59
C ARG A 235 -0.88 1.47 -7.54
N VAL A 236 -0.19 0.43 -7.99
CA VAL A 236 -0.73 -0.63 -8.85
C VAL A 236 -0.26 -2.00 -8.35
N GLY A 237 -0.91 -3.08 -8.77
CA GLY A 237 -0.44 -4.43 -8.48
C GLY A 237 -1.57 -5.41 -8.23
N PHE A 238 -1.22 -6.69 -8.06
CA PHE A 238 -2.19 -7.77 -7.89
C PHE A 238 -3.10 -7.62 -6.66
N GLU A 239 -2.71 -6.83 -5.66
CA GLU A 239 -3.60 -6.47 -4.56
C GLU A 239 -4.82 -5.66 -5.02
N ASP A 240 -4.63 -4.78 -5.99
CA ASP A 240 -5.66 -3.85 -6.43
C ASP A 240 -6.31 -4.30 -7.75
N ASN A 241 -5.55 -4.97 -8.63
CA ASN A 241 -5.99 -5.40 -9.95
C ASN A 241 -5.19 -6.61 -10.48
N VAL A 242 -5.88 -7.65 -10.96
CA VAL A 242 -5.25 -8.83 -11.59
C VAL A 242 -5.28 -8.80 -13.12
N PHE A 243 -5.86 -7.77 -13.73
CA PHE A 243 -6.05 -7.68 -15.18
C PHE A 243 -5.11 -6.65 -15.83
N LEU A 244 -4.37 -7.07 -16.85
CA LEU A 244 -3.58 -6.16 -17.69
C LEU A 244 -4.48 -5.29 -18.58
N ARG A 245 -5.55 -5.89 -19.10
CA ARG A 245 -6.62 -5.22 -19.86
C ARG A 245 -7.90 -6.05 -19.77
N LYS A 246 -9.00 -5.54 -20.34
CA LYS A 246 -10.31 -6.20 -20.31
C LYS A 246 -10.20 -7.65 -20.80
N GLY A 247 -10.46 -8.60 -19.91
CA GLY A 247 -10.47 -10.04 -20.21
C GLY A 247 -9.08 -10.70 -20.27
N GLU A 248 -7.99 -9.97 -19.98
CA GLU A 248 -6.63 -10.52 -19.99
C GLU A 248 -5.97 -10.31 -18.63
N LEU A 249 -5.65 -11.41 -17.94
CA LEU A 249 -4.91 -11.38 -16.68
C LEU A 249 -3.49 -10.84 -16.91
N ALA A 250 -3.04 -9.98 -16.01
CA ALA A 250 -1.63 -9.65 -15.89
C ALA A 250 -0.86 -10.88 -15.38
N LYS A 251 0.33 -11.13 -15.95
CA LYS A 251 1.15 -12.31 -15.63
C LYS A 251 2.23 -12.00 -14.60
N SER A 252 2.52 -10.72 -14.41
CA SER A 252 3.40 -10.19 -13.36
C SER A 252 2.89 -8.82 -12.90
N ASN A 253 3.20 -8.45 -11.66
CA ASN A 253 3.02 -7.07 -11.18
C ASN A 253 3.77 -6.06 -12.06
N ALA A 254 4.92 -6.49 -12.61
CA ALA A 254 5.72 -5.70 -13.54
C ALA A 254 4.94 -5.28 -14.80
N ASP A 255 3.93 -6.05 -15.24
CA ASP A 255 3.09 -5.67 -16.38
C ASP A 255 2.27 -4.40 -16.07
N LEU A 256 1.76 -4.28 -14.84
CA LEU A 256 0.97 -3.15 -14.37
C LEU A 256 1.87 -1.94 -14.09
N VAL A 257 3.03 -2.16 -13.47
CA VAL A 257 4.06 -1.12 -13.26
C VAL A 257 4.51 -0.55 -14.61
N LYS A 258 4.83 -1.42 -15.58
CA LYS A 258 5.25 -1.00 -16.93
C LYS A 258 4.18 -0.22 -17.67
N LYS A 259 2.90 -0.53 -17.42
CA LYS A 259 1.80 0.26 -17.97
C LYS A 259 1.80 1.68 -17.39
N MET A 260 2.07 1.84 -16.08
CA MET A 260 2.22 3.17 -15.47
C MET A 260 3.44 3.92 -15.97
N THR A 261 4.60 3.27 -16.09
CA THR A 261 5.81 3.94 -16.60
C THR A 261 5.66 4.40 -18.04
N ASN A 262 4.97 3.62 -18.89
CA ASN A 262 4.67 4.04 -20.26
C ASN A 262 3.79 5.28 -20.28
N ILE A 263 2.73 5.33 -19.46
CA ILE A 263 1.87 6.52 -19.37
C ILE A 263 2.65 7.72 -18.83
N ALA A 264 3.46 7.53 -17.78
CA ALA A 264 4.30 8.58 -17.22
C ALA A 264 5.29 9.15 -18.27
N LYS A 265 5.84 8.28 -19.13
CA LYS A 265 6.70 8.69 -20.24
C LYS A 265 5.96 9.55 -21.25
N GLU A 266 4.74 9.18 -21.64
CA GLU A 266 3.90 10.00 -22.54
C GLU A 266 3.51 11.35 -21.91
N LEU A 267 3.42 11.41 -20.58
CA LEU A 267 3.17 12.63 -19.81
C LEU A 267 4.45 13.40 -19.44
N GLU A 268 5.62 12.98 -19.97
CA GLU A 268 6.93 13.58 -19.70
C GLU A 268 7.28 13.71 -18.20
N ARG A 269 6.75 12.80 -17.37
CA ARG A 269 7.01 12.76 -15.92
C ARG A 269 8.06 11.68 -15.61
N PRO A 270 9.28 12.06 -15.16
CA PRO A 270 10.29 11.08 -14.80
C PRO A 270 9.88 10.23 -13.59
N ILE A 271 10.31 8.97 -13.57
CA ILE A 271 10.09 8.04 -12.45
C ILE A 271 11.13 8.27 -11.36
N ALA A 272 10.71 8.22 -10.10
CA ALA A 272 11.58 8.29 -8.93
C ALA A 272 12.18 6.91 -8.66
N ASP A 273 13.51 6.83 -8.58
CA ASP A 273 14.19 5.63 -8.08
C ASP A 273 14.02 5.51 -6.54
N PRO A 274 14.38 4.37 -5.91
CA PRO A 274 14.27 4.20 -4.47
C PRO A 274 14.98 5.26 -3.62
N THR A 275 16.13 5.79 -4.07
CA THR A 275 16.85 6.86 -3.36
C THR A 275 16.07 8.17 -3.42
N GLU A 276 15.52 8.51 -4.57
CA GLU A 276 14.70 9.69 -4.78
C GLU A 276 13.37 9.60 -4.02
N THR A 277 12.74 8.43 -4.03
CA THR A 277 11.53 8.14 -3.25
C THR A 277 11.76 8.38 -1.76
N ARG A 278 12.88 7.89 -1.20
CA ARG A 278 13.24 8.16 0.20
C ARG A 278 13.37 9.65 0.48
N LYS A 279 13.96 10.41 -0.44
CA LYS A 279 14.09 11.87 -0.30
C LYS A 279 12.72 12.56 -0.34
N ILE A 280 11.87 12.22 -1.31
CA ILE A 280 10.52 12.78 -1.47
C ILE A 280 9.69 12.53 -0.20
N LEU A 281 9.74 11.31 0.32
CA LEU A 281 8.94 10.90 1.48
C LEU A 281 9.57 11.25 2.83
N GLY A 282 10.80 11.78 2.86
CA GLY A 282 11.54 12.06 4.09
C GLY A 282 11.88 10.80 4.90
N LEU A 283 12.12 9.68 4.22
CA LEU A 283 12.55 8.43 4.84
C LEU A 283 14.02 8.52 5.24
N LYS A 284 14.38 7.89 6.36
CA LYS A 284 15.78 7.78 6.75
C LYS A 284 16.50 6.90 5.74
N LYS A 285 17.61 7.40 5.19
CA LYS A 285 18.48 6.61 4.33
C LYS A 285 19.00 5.41 5.14
N ARG A 286 18.87 4.22 4.58
CA ARG A 286 19.50 3.01 5.09
C ARG A 286 20.99 3.01 4.80
#